data_AF-A0A7S2CE53-F1
#
_entry.id   AF-A0A7S2CE53-F1
#
_cell.length_a   1.000
_cell.length_b   1.000
_cell.length_c   1.000
_cell.angle_alpha   90.00
_cell.angle_beta   90.00
_cell.angle_gamma   90.00
#
_symmetry.space_group_name_H-M   'P 1'
#
loop_
_entity.id
_entity.type
_entity.pdbx_description
1 polymer ?
#
loop_
_entity_poly.entity_id
_entity_poly.type
_entity_poly.pdbx_seq_one_letter_code
_entity_poly.pdbx_strand_id
1 'polypeptide(L)'
;RKVGKYVLWVLGPLLAAAAIAIVGSPEAAIPAVDTKEPASTNDGEPAVPQTGKKLKAPPADKWSNPSECQGWAGSGQCTENPKFMLENCAFSCAKLDYAKQRYDKRCPKPENYNATLAPGVMSNTFARAMTFTELQPERISDDPPVILFHNFFSESEVEAFKRHGAGRYEKSLGVGMKADGTMGDVPTEIRTSAHGWCSHKACLNDPDVQRVVARVSDLTQTPEENAEFAQLVYYHACADPSDSKCAFYKKHNDYIDGDRDKLQGVR
;
A
#
# COMPACT_ATOMS: atom_id res chain seq x y z
N ARG A 1 15.97 -16.52 -78.34
CA ARG A 1 17.00 -17.37 -77.67
C ARG A 1 16.41 -17.76 -76.30
N LYS A 2 15.75 -18.94 -76.26
CA LYS A 2 16.17 -20.19 -75.58
C LYS A 2 16.11 -20.12 -74.04
N VAL A 3 15.03 -20.68 -73.46
CA VAL A 3 14.95 -21.89 -72.57
C VAL A 3 15.13 -21.49 -71.09
N GLY A 4 14.33 -21.91 -70.10
CA GLY A 4 13.22 -22.86 -70.03
C GLY A 4 12.56 -22.80 -68.64
N LYS A 5 11.33 -23.31 -68.55
CA LYS A 5 10.52 -23.47 -67.33
C LYS A 5 11.09 -24.60 -66.46
N TYR A 6 11.02 -24.49 -65.13
CA TYR A 6 10.51 -25.55 -64.23
C TYR A 6 9.99 -24.93 -62.93
N VAL A 7 8.78 -25.34 -62.57
CA VAL A 7 8.06 -25.07 -61.32
C VAL A 7 8.19 -26.32 -60.46
N LEU A 8 8.39 -26.20 -59.14
CA LEU A 8 7.64 -26.96 -58.13
C LEU A 8 7.85 -26.36 -56.72
N TRP A 9 6.74 -26.01 -56.08
CA TRP A 9 6.62 -25.86 -54.62
C TRP A 9 6.83 -27.23 -53.94
N VAL A 10 7.27 -27.35 -52.69
CA VAL A 10 6.39 -27.50 -51.50
C VAL A 10 7.23 -27.88 -50.24
N LEU A 11 6.84 -27.34 -49.07
CA LEU A 11 7.08 -27.72 -47.63
C LEU A 11 8.43 -27.45 -46.93
N GLY A 12 8.40 -26.65 -45.86
CA GLY A 12 9.41 -26.59 -44.78
C GLY A 12 9.13 -27.60 -43.65
N PRO A 13 9.52 -27.36 -42.38
CA PRO A 13 10.74 -26.78 -41.81
C PRO A 13 11.54 -27.86 -41.04
N LEU A 14 12.88 -27.73 -40.92
CA LEU A 14 13.69 -28.60 -40.06
C LEU A 14 14.46 -27.78 -39.02
N LEU A 15 14.00 -27.92 -37.78
CA LEU A 15 14.65 -27.54 -36.54
C LEU A 15 16.01 -28.23 -36.42
N ALA A 16 17.08 -27.46 -36.21
CA ALA A 16 18.36 -27.97 -35.73
C ALA A 16 18.54 -27.49 -34.28
N ALA A 17 18.39 -28.43 -33.34
CA ALA A 17 18.68 -28.25 -31.94
C ALA A 17 20.21 -28.25 -31.73
N ALA A 18 20.75 -27.19 -31.14
CA ALA A 18 22.10 -27.17 -30.59
C ALA A 18 22.00 -27.39 -29.08
N ALA A 19 22.45 -28.56 -28.62
CA ALA A 19 22.57 -28.88 -27.20
C ALA A 19 23.90 -28.33 -26.68
N ILE A 20 23.85 -27.34 -25.78
CA ILE A 20 24.99 -26.95 -24.95
C ILE A 20 24.86 -27.73 -23.63
N ALA A 21 25.81 -28.63 -23.39
CA ALA A 21 25.94 -29.37 -22.15
C ALA A 21 26.44 -28.42 -21.05
N ILE A 22 25.60 -28.16 -20.05
CA ILE A 22 26.01 -27.57 -18.77
C ILE A 22 26.13 -28.72 -17.77
N VAL A 23 27.35 -28.88 -17.25
CA VAL A 23 27.71 -29.84 -16.20
C VAL A 23 26.96 -29.48 -14.92
N GLY A 24 26.17 -30.43 -14.41
CA GLY A 24 25.41 -30.30 -13.18
C GLY A 24 26.24 -30.56 -11.90
N SER A 25 25.84 -29.89 -10.82
CA SER A 25 26.11 -30.21 -9.42
C SER A 25 25.10 -29.44 -8.54
N PRO A 26 24.75 -29.94 -7.35
CA PRO A 26 23.54 -30.71 -7.13
C PRO A 26 22.39 -29.84 -6.62
N GLU A 27 21.19 -30.25 -7.00
CA GLU A 27 19.91 -29.70 -6.56
C GLU A 27 19.74 -29.96 -5.06
N ALA A 28 19.76 -28.89 -4.27
CA ALA A 28 19.28 -28.96 -2.89
C ALA A 28 17.78 -29.24 -2.95
N ALA A 29 17.39 -30.45 -2.59
CA ALA A 29 16.00 -30.87 -2.53
C ALA A 29 15.22 -29.95 -1.57
N ILE A 30 14.35 -29.11 -2.13
CA ILE A 30 13.29 -28.45 -1.37
C ILE A 30 12.22 -29.53 -1.15
N PRO A 31 11.86 -29.88 0.09
CA PRO A 31 10.81 -30.86 0.32
C PRO A 31 9.48 -30.32 -0.22
N ALA A 32 8.76 -31.16 -0.95
CA ALA A 32 7.44 -30.89 -1.46
C ALA A 32 6.49 -30.52 -0.30
N VAL A 33 5.96 -29.30 -0.33
CA VAL A 33 4.83 -28.91 0.52
C VAL A 33 3.60 -29.59 -0.05
N ASP A 34 3.10 -30.58 0.68
CA ASP A 34 1.83 -31.26 0.42
C ASP A 34 0.70 -30.23 0.53
N THR A 35 0.12 -29.87 -0.61
CA THR A 35 -1.07 -29.02 -0.69
C THR A 35 -2.30 -29.84 -0.28
N LYS A 36 -2.45 -30.03 1.03
CA LYS A 36 -3.77 -30.24 1.63
C LYS A 36 -4.24 -28.94 2.24
N GLU A 37 -5.27 -28.39 1.61
CA GLU A 37 -6.16 -27.37 2.14
C GLU A 37 -6.55 -27.74 3.59
N PRO A 38 -6.24 -26.92 4.61
CA PRO A 38 -6.69 -27.23 5.95
C PRO A 38 -8.19 -26.94 6.02
N ALA A 39 -8.93 -28.00 6.35
CA ALA A 39 -10.33 -27.91 6.72
C ALA A 39 -10.54 -26.82 7.79
N SER A 40 -11.57 -26.02 7.58
CA SER A 40 -12.09 -25.03 8.53
C SER A 40 -12.31 -25.67 9.91
N THR A 41 -11.38 -25.44 10.83
CA THR A 41 -11.57 -25.64 12.25
C THR A 41 -12.07 -24.32 12.83
N ASN A 42 -13.24 -24.36 13.46
CA ASN A 42 -13.72 -23.28 14.32
C ASN A 42 -12.80 -23.20 15.54
N ASP A 43 -11.64 -22.57 15.38
CA ASP A 43 -10.72 -22.31 16.47
C ASP A 43 -11.24 -21.09 17.23
N GLY A 44 -11.96 -21.39 18.32
CA GLY A 44 -12.38 -20.40 19.30
C GLY A 44 -11.21 -19.53 19.74
N GLU A 45 -11.48 -18.23 19.83
CA GLU A 45 -10.54 -17.21 20.29
C GLU A 45 -9.83 -17.69 21.58
N PRO A 46 -8.49 -17.69 21.62
CA PRO A 46 -7.77 -18.17 22.79
C PRO A 46 -8.12 -17.30 24.00
N ALA A 47 -8.63 -17.95 25.04
CA ALA A 47 -8.99 -17.30 26.29
C ALA A 47 -7.77 -16.57 26.89
N VAL A 48 -7.85 -15.23 26.92
CA VAL A 48 -6.85 -14.37 27.55
C VAL A 48 -6.80 -14.68 29.05
N PRO A 49 -5.63 -15.02 29.64
CA PRO A 49 -5.48 -15.16 31.08
C PRO A 49 -5.81 -13.82 31.77
N GLN A 50 -6.89 -13.80 32.56
CA GLN A 50 -7.34 -12.60 33.28
C GLN A 50 -6.57 -12.42 34.60
N THR A 51 -5.31 -12.01 34.53
CA THR A 51 -4.51 -11.60 35.71
C THR A 51 -4.27 -10.08 35.79
N GLY A 52 -5.20 -9.29 35.25
CA GLY A 52 -5.27 -7.83 35.45
C GLY A 52 -6.62 -7.44 36.04
N LYS A 53 -6.65 -6.44 36.94
CA LYS A 53 -7.88 -5.84 37.47
C LYS A 53 -8.91 -5.66 36.34
N LYS A 54 -10.11 -6.22 36.45
CA LYS A 54 -11.19 -6.04 35.47
C LYS A 54 -11.42 -4.53 35.26
N LEU A 55 -10.92 -3.97 34.16
CA LEU A 55 -11.32 -2.63 33.74
C LEU A 55 -12.83 -2.69 33.50
N LYS A 56 -13.58 -1.75 34.08
CA LYS A 56 -15.00 -1.58 33.74
C LYS A 56 -15.08 -1.32 32.25
N ALA A 57 -15.97 -2.04 31.56
CA ALA A 57 -16.19 -1.80 30.14
C ALA A 57 -16.55 -0.31 29.93
N PRO A 58 -15.98 0.33 28.91
CA PRO A 58 -16.31 1.70 28.56
C PRO A 58 -17.83 1.85 28.33
N PRO A 59 -18.43 2.99 28.71
CA PRO A 59 -19.85 3.22 28.47
C PRO A 59 -20.14 3.26 26.96
N ALA A 60 -21.33 2.80 26.57
CA ALA A 60 -21.77 2.83 25.17
C ALA A 60 -21.76 4.26 24.61
N ASP A 61 -21.58 4.38 23.30
CA ASP A 61 -21.71 5.65 22.59
C ASP A 61 -23.14 6.19 22.75
N LYS A 62 -23.25 7.47 23.07
CA LYS A 62 -24.53 8.17 23.25
C LYS A 62 -24.96 8.94 22.00
N TRP A 63 -24.03 9.22 21.10
CA TRP A 63 -24.33 9.90 19.85
C TRP A 63 -25.33 9.08 19.01
N SER A 64 -26.26 9.77 18.35
CA SER A 64 -27.36 9.13 17.61
C SER A 64 -26.89 8.26 16.45
N ASN A 65 -25.69 8.54 15.90
CA ASN A 65 -25.10 7.76 14.82
C ASN A 65 -23.78 7.11 15.27
N PRO A 66 -23.79 5.84 15.73
CA PRO A 66 -22.58 5.15 16.17
C PRO A 66 -21.48 5.05 15.10
N SER A 67 -21.86 5.08 13.81
CA SER A 67 -20.88 5.04 12.72
C SER A 67 -20.05 6.33 12.60
N GLU A 68 -20.62 7.48 12.99
CA GLU A 68 -19.88 8.74 13.06
C GLU A 68 -18.89 8.74 14.22
N CYS A 69 -19.29 8.24 15.41
CA CYS A 69 -18.36 8.05 16.52
C CYS A 69 -17.16 7.17 16.11
N GLN A 70 -17.42 6.10 15.36
CA GLN A 70 -16.37 5.22 14.85
C GLN A 70 -15.47 5.95 13.83
N GLY A 71 -16.05 6.71 12.91
CA GLY A 71 -15.30 7.51 11.94
C GLY A 71 -14.41 8.55 12.62
N TRP A 72 -14.98 9.36 13.52
CA TRP A 72 -14.26 10.39 14.26
C TRP A 72 -13.17 9.83 15.16
N ALA A 73 -13.43 8.70 15.83
CA ALA A 73 -12.40 8.01 16.59
C ALA A 73 -11.23 7.59 15.70
N GLY A 74 -11.50 6.96 14.55
CA GLY A 74 -10.48 6.58 13.57
C GLY A 74 -9.71 7.76 12.97
N SER A 75 -10.30 8.95 12.94
CA SER A 75 -9.68 10.21 12.49
C SER A 75 -9.07 11.05 13.61
N GLY A 76 -8.71 10.43 14.75
CA GLY A 76 -7.94 11.10 15.81
C GLY A 76 -8.73 12.00 16.76
N GLN A 77 -10.06 12.12 16.61
CA GLN A 77 -10.87 13.05 17.41
C GLN A 77 -10.89 12.69 18.91
N CYS A 78 -10.60 11.44 19.28
CA CYS A 78 -10.44 11.07 20.70
C CYS A 78 -9.32 11.86 21.39
N THR A 79 -8.33 12.35 20.63
CA THR A 79 -7.23 13.20 21.13
C THR A 79 -7.47 14.68 20.86
N GLU A 80 -7.96 15.02 19.66
CA GLU A 80 -8.15 16.43 19.25
C GLU A 80 -9.40 17.08 19.86
N ASN A 81 -10.46 16.31 20.05
CA ASN A 81 -11.73 16.76 20.61
C ASN A 81 -12.19 15.85 21.77
N PRO A 82 -11.37 15.71 22.83
CA PRO A 82 -11.57 14.70 23.86
C PRO A 82 -12.85 14.93 24.66
N LYS A 83 -13.26 16.20 24.84
CA LYS A 83 -14.47 16.52 25.59
C LYS A 83 -15.72 15.94 24.93
N PHE A 84 -15.93 16.21 23.65
CA PHE A 84 -17.07 15.69 22.91
C PHE A 84 -17.01 14.17 22.82
N MET A 85 -15.83 13.64 22.49
CA MET A 85 -15.66 12.20 22.27
C MET A 85 -15.85 11.38 23.55
N LEU A 86 -15.36 11.84 24.70
CA LEU A 86 -15.58 11.14 25.97
C LEU A 86 -17.03 11.21 26.45
N GLU A 87 -17.76 12.25 26.09
CA GLU A 87 -19.17 12.40 26.48
C GLU A 87 -20.11 11.58 25.57
N ASN A 88 -19.84 11.57 24.27
CA ASN A 88 -20.75 11.05 23.24
C ASN A 88 -20.26 9.77 22.54
N CYS A 89 -18.97 9.53 22.50
CA CYS A 89 -18.31 8.48 21.70
C CYS A 89 -17.30 7.65 22.52
N ALA A 90 -17.54 7.49 23.82
CA ALA A 90 -16.61 6.86 24.76
C ALA A 90 -16.29 5.39 24.42
N PHE A 91 -17.26 4.65 23.90
CA PHE A 91 -17.07 3.26 23.48
C PHE A 91 -16.16 3.19 22.26
N SER A 92 -16.40 4.04 21.26
CA SER A 92 -15.57 4.13 20.06
C SER A 92 -14.12 4.49 20.38
N CYS A 93 -13.87 5.45 21.27
CA CYS A 93 -12.50 5.75 21.70
C CYS A 93 -11.84 4.59 22.45
N ALA A 94 -12.57 3.90 23.31
CA ALA A 94 -12.02 2.79 24.06
C ALA A 94 -11.72 1.55 23.19
N LYS A 95 -12.37 1.40 22.03
CA LYS A 95 -11.98 0.37 21.05
C LYS A 95 -10.58 0.58 20.48
N LEU A 96 -10.17 1.83 20.25
CA LEU A 96 -8.80 2.14 19.81
C LEU A 96 -7.78 1.68 20.87
N ASP A 97 -8.05 2.00 22.14
CA ASP A 97 -7.21 1.57 23.26
C ASP A 97 -7.12 0.05 23.37
N TYR A 98 -8.24 -0.65 23.17
CA TYR A 98 -8.24 -2.11 23.16
C TYR A 98 -7.44 -2.68 21.98
N ALA A 99 -7.60 -2.12 20.78
CA ALA A 99 -6.84 -2.51 19.59
C ALA A 99 -5.34 -2.27 19.79
N LYS A 100 -4.96 -1.15 20.41
CA LYS A 100 -3.58 -0.83 20.81
C LYS A 100 -3.02 -1.87 21.77
N GLN A 101 -3.73 -2.19 22.85
CA GLN A 101 -3.29 -3.21 23.80
C GLN A 101 -3.12 -4.59 23.16
N ARG A 102 -4.01 -4.96 22.23
CA ARG A 102 -3.89 -6.21 21.45
C ARG A 102 -2.65 -6.18 20.55
N TYR A 103 -2.39 -5.04 19.89
CA TYR A 103 -1.18 -4.85 19.11
C TYR A 103 0.07 -4.98 19.98
N ASP A 104 0.15 -4.25 21.09
CA ASP A 104 1.33 -4.25 21.99
C ASP A 104 1.65 -5.64 22.53
N LYS A 105 0.64 -6.47 22.79
CA LYS A 105 0.83 -7.87 23.19
C LYS A 105 1.41 -8.74 22.06
N ARG A 106 1.02 -8.48 20.82
CA ARG A 106 1.47 -9.24 19.63
C ARG A 106 2.83 -8.75 19.12
N CYS A 107 3.08 -7.45 19.21
CA CYS A 107 4.23 -6.74 18.67
C CYS A 107 4.83 -5.86 19.78
N PRO A 108 5.41 -6.45 20.84
CA PRO A 108 5.94 -5.68 21.96
C PRO A 108 7.05 -4.76 21.50
N LYS A 109 6.96 -3.49 21.91
CA LYS A 109 8.00 -2.50 21.63
C LYS A 109 9.26 -2.82 22.46
N PRO A 110 10.44 -2.98 21.83
CA PRO A 110 11.69 -3.21 22.56
C PRO A 110 11.99 -2.06 23.54
N GLU A 111 12.63 -2.37 24.67
CA GLU A 111 12.95 -1.38 25.72
C GLU A 111 13.78 -0.19 25.20
N ASN A 112 14.67 -0.44 24.23
CA ASN A 112 15.53 0.58 23.60
C ASN A 112 15.05 0.95 22.18
N TYR A 113 13.74 0.96 21.95
CA TYR A 113 13.19 1.33 20.65
C TYR A 113 13.38 2.82 20.37
N ASN A 114 14.30 3.12 19.45
CA ASN A 114 14.48 4.45 18.91
C ASN A 114 13.76 4.59 17.58
N ALA A 115 13.22 5.78 17.30
CA ALA A 115 12.70 6.09 15.97
C ALA A 115 13.84 5.99 14.95
N THR A 116 13.57 5.40 13.78
CA THR A 116 14.52 5.29 12.66
C THR A 116 15.00 6.67 12.21
N LEU A 117 14.10 7.65 12.25
CA LEU A 117 14.35 9.03 11.84
C LEU A 117 14.11 9.97 13.03
N ALA A 118 15.10 10.81 13.36
CA ALA A 118 14.95 11.86 14.36
C ALA A 118 14.08 13.03 13.84
N PRO A 119 13.46 13.84 14.70
CA PRO A 119 12.72 15.02 14.26
C PRO A 119 13.57 15.93 13.35
N GLY A 120 12.97 16.39 12.25
CA GLY A 120 13.61 17.32 11.30
C GLY A 120 14.48 16.67 10.22
N VAL A 121 14.82 15.38 10.31
CA VAL A 121 15.69 14.74 9.31
C VAL A 121 15.05 14.60 7.93
N MET A 122 13.71 14.66 7.85
CA MET A 122 12.98 14.64 6.57
C MET A 122 13.38 15.80 5.65
N SER A 123 13.77 16.95 6.20
CA SER A 123 14.26 18.10 5.43
C SER A 123 15.51 17.75 4.60
N ASN A 124 16.33 16.80 5.06
CA ASN A 124 17.49 16.33 4.31
C ASN A 124 17.08 15.58 3.04
N THR A 125 15.99 14.80 3.08
CA THR A 125 15.43 14.12 1.90
C THR A 125 15.00 15.15 0.84
N PHE A 126 14.31 16.22 1.24
CA PHE A 126 13.92 17.30 0.32
C PHE A 126 15.11 18.10 -0.22
N ALA A 127 16.16 18.33 0.59
CA ALA A 127 17.38 18.98 0.11
C ALA A 127 18.11 18.09 -0.90
N ARG A 128 18.23 16.79 -0.61
CA ARG A 128 18.86 15.79 -1.47
C ARG A 128 18.09 15.59 -2.77
N ALA A 129 16.77 15.57 -2.74
CA ALA A 129 15.94 15.48 -3.95
C ALA A 129 16.31 16.53 -5.01
N MET A 130 16.73 17.73 -4.61
CA MET A 130 17.17 18.78 -5.53
C MET A 130 18.49 18.48 -6.25
N THR A 131 19.28 17.50 -5.79
CA THR A 131 20.55 17.11 -6.43
C THR A 131 20.36 16.17 -7.63
N PHE A 132 19.17 15.60 -7.82
CA PHE A 132 18.82 14.70 -8.92
C PHE A 132 18.49 15.49 -10.19
N THR A 133 19.48 16.22 -10.74
CA THR A 133 19.28 17.15 -11.86
C THR A 133 18.68 16.50 -13.12
N GLU A 134 18.93 15.21 -13.33
CA GLU A 134 18.37 14.40 -14.41
C GLU A 134 16.84 14.23 -14.33
N LEU A 135 16.27 14.31 -13.11
CA LEU A 135 14.83 14.26 -12.87
C LEU A 135 14.15 15.63 -12.99
N GLN A 136 14.94 16.69 -13.19
CA GLN A 136 14.50 18.09 -13.29
C GLN A 136 13.58 18.52 -12.12
N PRO A 137 14.11 18.58 -10.88
CA PRO A 137 13.34 18.94 -9.70
C PRO A 137 13.07 20.46 -9.65
N GLU A 138 11.83 20.82 -9.32
CA GLU A 138 11.37 22.17 -9.03
C GLU A 138 10.75 22.20 -7.63
N ARG A 139 11.20 23.13 -6.79
CA ARG A 139 10.58 23.37 -5.49
C ARG A 139 9.40 24.32 -5.64
N ILE A 140 8.20 23.83 -5.36
CA ILE A 140 6.96 24.61 -5.47
C ILE A 140 6.41 25.09 -4.12
N SER A 141 6.93 24.58 -3.01
CA SER A 141 6.61 25.04 -1.65
C SER A 141 7.75 24.69 -0.68
N ASP A 142 7.97 25.55 0.32
CA ASP A 142 8.94 25.32 1.41
C ASP A 142 8.27 24.78 2.68
N ASP A 143 7.05 25.22 2.99
CA ASP A 143 6.29 24.80 4.18
C ASP A 143 4.78 24.60 3.87
N PRO A 144 4.30 23.34 3.75
CA PRO A 144 5.10 22.11 3.76
C PRO A 144 6.01 22.04 2.53
N PRO A 145 7.15 21.34 2.60
CA PRO A 145 8.05 21.18 1.46
C PRO A 145 7.40 20.34 0.36
N VAL A 146 7.36 20.86 -0.87
CA VAL A 146 6.81 20.16 -2.04
C VAL A 146 7.75 20.32 -3.23
N ILE A 147 8.10 19.20 -3.87
CA ILE A 147 8.98 19.14 -5.05
C ILE A 147 8.21 18.49 -6.20
N LEU A 148 8.23 19.13 -7.35
CA LEU A 148 7.77 18.61 -8.64
C LEU A 148 8.96 18.10 -9.43
N PHE A 149 8.91 16.87 -9.93
CA PHE A 149 9.92 16.34 -10.85
C PHE A 149 9.36 16.33 -12.27
N HIS A 150 9.93 17.15 -13.15
CA HIS A 150 9.45 17.27 -14.54
C HIS A 150 9.82 16.06 -15.40
N ASN A 151 10.81 15.28 -14.99
CA ASN A 151 11.33 14.14 -15.76
C ASN A 151 11.52 12.89 -14.88
N PHE A 152 10.49 12.52 -14.11
CA PHE A 152 10.59 11.37 -13.18
C PHE A 152 10.44 10.01 -13.87
N PHE A 153 9.60 9.90 -14.90
CA PHE A 153 9.30 8.64 -15.59
C PHE A 153 9.71 8.70 -17.06
N SER A 154 10.21 7.58 -17.60
CA SER A 154 10.23 7.38 -19.05
C SER A 154 8.86 6.95 -19.58
N GLU A 155 8.64 7.06 -20.90
CA GLU A 155 7.41 6.55 -21.53
C GLU A 155 7.22 5.03 -21.31
N SER A 156 8.29 4.24 -21.38
CA SER A 156 8.21 2.79 -21.16
C SER A 156 7.81 2.46 -19.72
N GLU A 157 8.29 3.24 -18.75
CA GLU A 157 7.96 3.07 -17.34
C GLU A 157 6.48 3.39 -17.07
N VAL A 158 5.95 4.45 -17.67
CA VAL A 158 4.51 4.78 -17.60
C VAL A 158 3.66 3.66 -18.19
N GLU A 159 3.99 3.17 -19.39
CA GLU A 159 3.23 2.11 -20.04
C GLU A 159 3.29 0.79 -19.26
N ALA A 160 4.39 0.52 -18.56
CA ALA A 160 4.50 -0.65 -17.69
C ALA A 160 3.48 -0.65 -16.56
N PHE A 161 3.38 0.46 -15.82
CA PHE A 161 2.38 0.59 -14.76
C PHE A 161 0.95 0.54 -15.30
N LYS A 162 0.66 1.22 -16.42
CA LYS A 162 -0.67 1.17 -17.06
C LYS A 162 -1.08 -0.26 -17.43
N ARG A 163 -0.15 -1.01 -18.03
CA ARG A 163 -0.36 -2.42 -18.41
C ARG A 163 -0.61 -3.32 -17.21
N HIS A 164 0.09 -3.11 -16.10
CA HIS A 164 -0.14 -3.88 -14.86
C HIS A 164 -1.43 -3.47 -14.14
N GLY A 165 -1.87 -2.21 -14.26
CA GLY A 165 -3.18 -1.79 -13.76
C GLY A 165 -4.36 -2.29 -14.60
N ALA A 166 -4.16 -2.44 -15.92
CA ALA A 166 -5.23 -2.79 -16.86
C ALA A 166 -5.96 -4.09 -16.47
N GLY A 167 -7.28 -3.98 -16.29
CA GLY A 167 -8.15 -5.09 -15.89
C GLY A 167 -8.07 -5.49 -14.42
N ARG A 168 -7.36 -4.73 -13.57
CA ARG A 168 -7.17 -5.01 -12.14
C ARG A 168 -7.65 -3.89 -11.22
N TYR A 169 -8.39 -2.93 -11.75
CA TYR A 169 -8.93 -1.82 -10.97
C TYR A 169 -10.25 -2.20 -10.30
N GLU A 170 -10.33 -1.95 -9.00
CA GLU A 170 -11.52 -2.13 -8.17
C GLU A 170 -11.96 -0.79 -7.57
N LYS A 171 -13.22 -0.71 -7.11
CA LYS A 171 -13.74 0.51 -6.47
C LYS A 171 -12.86 0.89 -5.28
N SER A 172 -12.45 2.17 -5.21
CA SER A 172 -11.57 2.64 -4.13
C SER A 172 -12.25 2.60 -2.77
N LEU A 173 -11.51 2.12 -1.78
CA LEU A 173 -11.83 2.18 -0.35
C LEU A 173 -11.01 3.29 0.31
N GLY A 174 -11.30 3.68 1.53
CA GLY A 174 -10.46 4.56 2.34
C GLY A 174 -9.96 3.84 3.58
N VAL A 175 -9.00 4.43 4.30
CA VAL A 175 -8.57 3.90 5.59
C VAL A 175 -9.43 4.49 6.69
N GLY A 176 -10.03 3.64 7.52
CA GLY A 176 -10.85 4.04 8.66
C GLY A 176 -10.88 2.98 9.75
N MET A 177 -11.51 3.29 10.89
CA MET A 177 -11.66 2.35 11.98
C MET A 177 -12.70 1.27 11.62
N LYS A 178 -12.37 0.00 11.85
CA LYS A 178 -13.25 -1.17 11.72
C LYS A 178 -14.04 -1.40 13.01
N ALA A 179 -15.00 -2.31 12.97
CA ALA A 179 -15.86 -2.62 14.11
C ALA A 179 -15.10 -3.09 15.35
N ASP A 180 -13.93 -3.71 15.17
CA ASP A 180 -13.03 -4.20 16.23
C ASP A 180 -12.05 -3.14 16.76
N GLY A 181 -12.12 -1.90 16.25
CA GLY A 181 -11.22 -0.81 16.63
C GLY A 181 -9.93 -0.75 15.83
N THR A 182 -9.64 -1.72 14.96
CA THR A 182 -8.44 -1.68 14.11
C THR A 182 -8.64 -0.74 12.93
N MET A 183 -7.58 -0.08 12.45
CA MET A 183 -7.64 0.67 11.20
C MET A 183 -7.60 -0.28 10.00
N GLY A 184 -8.22 0.08 8.87
CA GLY A 184 -8.12 -0.62 7.59
C GLY A 184 -9.16 -0.15 6.59
N ASP A 185 -9.35 -0.94 5.53
CA ASP A 185 -10.18 -0.51 4.41
C ASP A 185 -11.67 -0.45 4.77
N VAL A 186 -12.30 0.68 4.46
CA VAL A 186 -13.73 0.97 4.63
C VAL A 186 -14.26 1.74 3.42
N PRO A 187 -15.58 1.71 3.13
CA PRO A 187 -16.17 2.59 2.14
C PRO A 187 -15.79 4.05 2.40
N THR A 188 -15.48 4.79 1.34
CA THR A 188 -15.01 6.18 1.45
C THR A 188 -15.85 7.13 0.63
N GLU A 189 -16.06 8.33 1.19
CA GLU A 189 -16.64 9.48 0.50
C GLU A 189 -15.56 10.51 0.09
N ILE A 190 -14.29 10.20 0.37
CA ILE A 190 -13.14 11.07 0.10
C ILE A 190 -12.68 10.91 -1.35
N ARG A 191 -12.85 9.72 -1.94
CA ARG A 191 -12.48 9.44 -3.33
C ARG A 191 -13.50 8.58 -4.07
N THR A 192 -13.59 8.78 -5.38
CA THR A 192 -14.45 8.02 -6.30
C THR A 192 -13.68 7.27 -7.38
N SER A 193 -12.36 7.21 -7.27
CA SER A 193 -11.47 6.47 -8.17
C SER A 193 -11.72 4.97 -8.17
N ALA A 194 -11.17 4.30 -9.18
CA ALA A 194 -10.82 2.88 -9.09
C ALA A 194 -9.32 2.75 -8.76
N HIS A 195 -8.93 1.68 -8.08
CA HIS A 195 -7.54 1.46 -7.67
C HIS A 195 -7.14 0.00 -7.83
N GLY A 196 -5.83 -0.23 -7.92
CA GLY A 196 -5.20 -1.54 -7.89
C GLY A 196 -3.79 -1.42 -7.31
N TRP A 197 -3.12 -2.55 -7.14
CA TRP A 197 -1.79 -2.60 -6.55
C TRP A 197 -0.82 -3.38 -7.45
N CYS A 198 0.40 -2.88 -7.58
CA CYS A 198 1.50 -3.61 -8.17
C CYS A 198 2.08 -4.62 -7.16
N SER A 199 1.28 -5.62 -6.78
CA SER A 199 1.67 -6.66 -5.80
C SER A 199 1.80 -8.06 -6.41
N HIS A 200 1.36 -8.22 -7.66
CA HIS A 200 1.42 -9.51 -8.34
C HIS A 200 2.80 -9.77 -8.96
N LYS A 201 3.20 -11.05 -9.01
CA LYS A 201 4.53 -11.50 -9.47
C LYS A 201 4.97 -10.87 -10.79
N ALA A 202 4.08 -10.74 -11.77
CA ALA A 202 4.44 -10.14 -13.06
C ALA A 202 4.78 -8.63 -12.96
N CYS A 203 4.13 -7.88 -12.06
CA CYS A 203 4.44 -6.46 -11.85
C CYS A 203 5.75 -6.29 -11.09
N LEU A 204 5.93 -7.06 -10.02
CA LEU A 204 7.15 -7.02 -9.18
C LEU A 204 8.42 -7.45 -9.94
N ASN A 205 8.31 -8.22 -11.02
CA ASN A 205 9.43 -8.65 -11.86
C ASN A 205 9.54 -7.86 -13.18
N ASP A 206 8.73 -6.83 -13.38
CA ASP A 206 8.83 -5.99 -14.58
C ASP A 206 10.03 -5.05 -14.43
N PRO A 207 11.02 -5.07 -15.34
CA PRO A 207 12.23 -4.27 -15.22
C PRO A 207 11.98 -2.75 -15.21
N ASP A 208 10.93 -2.27 -15.90
CA ASP A 208 10.55 -0.86 -15.89
C ASP A 208 9.98 -0.47 -14.51
N VAL A 209 9.15 -1.32 -13.91
CA VAL A 209 8.61 -1.11 -12.57
C VAL A 209 9.73 -1.10 -11.52
N GLN A 210 10.65 -2.08 -11.58
CA GLN A 210 11.77 -2.17 -10.65
C GLN A 210 12.68 -0.93 -10.71
N ARG A 211 12.92 -0.37 -11.90
CA ARG A 211 13.70 0.88 -12.03
C ARG A 211 13.04 2.05 -11.32
N VAL A 212 11.73 2.18 -11.43
CA VAL A 212 10.99 3.25 -10.75
C VAL A 212 10.99 3.05 -9.24
N VAL A 213 10.73 1.83 -8.77
CA VAL A 213 10.73 1.52 -7.32
C VAL A 213 12.12 1.79 -6.72
N ALA A 214 13.19 1.34 -7.38
CA ALA A 214 14.56 1.63 -6.97
C ALA A 214 14.86 3.13 -6.96
N ARG A 215 14.38 3.88 -7.95
CA ARG A 215 14.51 5.35 -8.01
C ARG A 215 13.79 6.04 -6.85
N VAL A 216 12.58 5.62 -6.50
CA VAL A 216 11.83 6.15 -5.34
C VAL A 216 12.55 5.82 -4.03
N SER A 217 13.02 4.58 -3.88
CA SER A 217 13.79 4.14 -2.73
C SER A 217 15.06 4.97 -2.54
N ASP A 218 15.84 5.13 -3.61
CA ASP A 218 17.04 5.96 -3.61
C ASP A 218 16.71 7.41 -3.25
N LEU A 219 15.75 8.04 -3.95
CA LEU A 219 15.37 9.44 -3.75
C LEU A 219 14.91 9.72 -2.31
N THR A 220 14.05 8.86 -1.77
CA THR A 220 13.46 9.06 -0.43
C THR A 220 14.36 8.59 0.70
N GLN A 221 15.41 7.82 0.40
CA GLN A 221 16.23 7.08 1.36
C GLN A 221 15.42 6.13 2.24
N THR A 222 14.36 5.57 1.68
CA THR A 222 13.50 4.56 2.30
C THR A 222 13.76 3.22 1.61
N PRO A 223 14.25 2.19 2.31
CA PRO A 223 14.43 0.85 1.72
C PRO A 223 13.12 0.34 1.10
N GLU A 224 13.22 -0.44 0.02
CA GLU A 224 12.04 -0.91 -0.72
C GLU A 224 11.12 -1.78 0.16
N GLU A 225 11.71 -2.55 1.08
CA GLU A 225 10.99 -3.35 2.07
C GLU A 225 10.17 -2.52 3.06
N ASN A 226 10.44 -1.21 3.15
CA ASN A 226 9.71 -0.27 3.99
C ASN A 226 8.67 0.55 3.20
N ALA A 227 8.54 0.32 1.89
CA ALA A 227 7.54 0.94 1.04
C ALA A 227 6.34 0.01 0.84
N GLU A 228 5.14 0.59 0.79
CA GLU A 228 3.98 -0.14 0.26
C GLU A 228 4.16 -0.41 -1.25
N PHE A 229 3.45 -1.41 -1.76
CA PHE A 229 3.42 -1.64 -3.21
C PHE A 229 2.91 -0.39 -3.95
N ALA A 230 3.35 -0.18 -5.19
CA ALA A 230 2.85 0.93 -5.99
C ALA A 230 1.33 0.82 -6.16
N GLN A 231 0.61 1.79 -5.60
CA GLN A 231 -0.82 1.93 -5.77
C GLN A 231 -1.11 2.58 -7.12
N LEU A 232 -1.88 1.91 -7.96
CA LEU A 232 -2.32 2.40 -9.25
C LEU A 232 -3.73 2.94 -9.09
N VAL A 233 -3.93 4.23 -9.38
CA VAL A 233 -5.22 4.89 -9.19
C VAL A 233 -5.70 5.46 -10.51
N TYR A 234 -6.95 5.15 -10.87
CA TYR A 234 -7.61 5.61 -12.08
C TYR A 234 -8.82 6.48 -11.73
N TYR A 235 -8.81 7.70 -12.26
CA TYR A 235 -9.92 8.64 -12.21
C TYR A 235 -10.53 8.72 -13.61
N HIS A 236 -11.81 8.37 -13.75
CA HIS A 236 -12.47 8.54 -15.05
C HIS A 236 -12.62 10.03 -15.36
N ALA A 237 -12.28 10.39 -16.60
CA ALA A 237 -12.49 11.74 -17.09
C ALA A 237 -13.98 12.03 -17.27
N CYS A 238 -14.37 13.27 -16.97
CA CYS A 238 -15.66 13.81 -17.35
C CYS A 238 -15.54 14.68 -18.60
N ALA A 239 -16.64 14.79 -19.34
CA ALA A 239 -16.77 15.81 -20.38
C ALA A 239 -16.85 17.22 -19.79
N ASP A 240 -17.48 17.38 -18.62
CA ASP A 240 -17.64 18.65 -17.91
C ASP A 240 -17.15 18.49 -16.45
N PRO A 241 -16.17 19.29 -15.98
CA PRO A 241 -15.68 19.24 -14.59
C PRO A 241 -16.74 19.53 -13.52
N SER A 242 -17.87 20.13 -13.88
CA SER A 242 -18.98 20.41 -12.97
C SER A 242 -19.95 19.24 -12.80
N ASP A 243 -19.80 18.15 -13.57
CA ASP A 243 -20.66 16.98 -13.43
C ASP A 243 -20.44 16.31 -12.07
N SER A 244 -21.53 16.16 -11.32
CA SER A 244 -21.59 15.41 -10.06
C SER A 244 -21.01 13.99 -10.12
N LYS A 245 -20.92 13.40 -11.32
CA LYS A 245 -20.36 12.06 -11.54
C LYS A 245 -18.85 12.05 -11.69
N CYS A 246 -18.18 13.20 -11.67
CA CYS A 246 -16.74 13.24 -11.86
C CYS A 246 -15.97 12.53 -10.77
N ALA A 247 -14.92 11.85 -11.22
CA ALA A 247 -13.96 11.25 -10.32
C ALA A 247 -13.26 12.37 -9.55
N PHE A 248 -13.20 12.25 -8.22
CA PHE A 248 -12.56 13.24 -7.37
C PHE A 248 -11.73 12.58 -6.28
N TYR A 249 -10.79 13.35 -5.76
CA TYR A 249 -10.13 13.08 -4.49
C TYR A 249 -10.20 14.34 -3.62
N LYS A 250 -10.95 14.28 -2.53
CA LYS A 250 -11.03 15.36 -1.55
C LYS A 250 -9.70 15.48 -0.80
N LYS A 251 -9.44 16.67 -0.26
CA LYS A 251 -8.30 16.93 0.63
C LYS A 251 -8.29 15.93 1.79
N HIS A 252 -7.14 15.32 2.02
CA HIS A 252 -6.87 14.37 3.10
C HIS A 252 -5.36 14.42 3.44
N ASN A 253 -4.95 13.62 4.42
CA ASN A 253 -3.53 13.35 4.71
C ASN A 253 -3.25 11.87 4.47
N ASP A 254 -2.06 11.54 4.01
CA ASP A 254 -1.60 10.15 3.87
C ASP A 254 -1.21 9.53 5.23
N TYR A 255 -1.05 10.37 6.26
CA TYR A 255 -0.81 9.94 7.63
C TYR A 255 -2.06 9.30 8.25
N ILE A 256 -1.90 8.14 8.86
CA ILE A 256 -2.96 7.41 9.56
C ILE A 256 -2.73 7.55 11.06
N ASP A 257 -3.63 8.26 11.77
CA ASP A 257 -3.51 8.49 13.22
C ASP A 257 -3.40 7.20 14.04
N GLY A 258 -4.12 6.15 13.62
CA GLY A 258 -4.08 4.85 14.29
C GLY A 258 -2.76 4.09 14.17
N ASP A 259 -1.81 4.56 13.37
CA ASP A 259 -0.48 3.97 13.26
C ASP A 259 0.54 4.62 14.21
N ARG A 260 0.17 5.72 14.90
CA ARG A 260 1.04 6.46 15.84
C ARG A 260 1.72 5.57 16.88
N ASP A 261 1.00 4.57 17.37
CA ASP A 261 1.46 3.69 18.45
C ASP A 261 2.10 2.38 17.95
N LYS A 262 2.13 2.16 16.64
CA LYS A 262 2.70 0.95 16.05
C LYS A 262 4.21 1.09 15.87
N LEU A 263 4.89 -0.05 15.71
CA LEU A 263 6.28 -0.07 15.26
C LEU A 263 6.36 0.47 13.83
N GLN A 264 7.39 1.28 13.56
CA GLN A 264 7.72 1.77 12.22
C GLN A 264 8.06 0.61 11.28
N GLY A 265 7.55 0.66 10.05
CA GLY A 265 7.75 -0.33 9.00
C GLY A 265 6.56 -0.39 8.04
N VAL A 266 6.60 -1.32 7.08
CA VAL A 266 5.45 -1.64 6.24
C VAL A 266 4.31 -2.25 7.04
N ARG A 267 3.09 -1.97 6.58
CA ARG A 267 1.85 -2.43 7.17
C ARG A 267 1.49 -3.88 6.83
#